data_AF-A0A4P7F238-F1
#
_entry.id   AF-A0A4P7F238-F1
#
_cell.length_a   1.000
_cell.length_b   1.000
_cell.length_c   1.000
_cell.angle_alpha   90.00
_cell.angle_beta   90.00
_cell.angle_gamma   90.00
#
_symmetry.space_group_name_H-M   'P 1'
#
loop_
_entity.id
_entity.type
_entity.pdbx_description
1 polymer ?
#
loop_
_entity_poly.entity_id
_entity_poly.type
_entity_poly.pdbx_seq_one_letter_code
_entity_poly.pdbx_strand_id
1 'polypeptide(L)'
;MRIKEAQLFGGILKRIGAAFQAFRRSTADVIPDGFIPISDFSPDDVFIVGYPKSGNTWFQHLVAGVVYGVDPKWAPIAAVQDLVPDASLLKYYRRYAPRMFFKEHSLPRPDYRRVVYLLRDGRDAMVSYRHYREAVDKVKYDFQEFVTPETDLYPCHWPRHVDAWTKNPYGAEILLIKYEDLLTQPVEQLQRFCEFVGISRDIDHLKAVAEAAAFSNLRGKEAREGWPDSNFEAGKFFFRRGVVGSHKDEMPPGALQIFLGQASETLRRHGYEIGHSAWFAAVLGVAQGYLSDEGRPLEALIYLFA
;
A
#
# COMPACT_ATOMS: atom_id res chain seq x y z
N MET A 1 2.09 -9.59 -35.71
CA MET A 1 2.56 -10.57 -34.70
C MET A 1 2.31 -10.12 -33.26
N ARG A 2 2.44 -8.82 -32.92
CA ARG A 2 2.27 -8.28 -31.54
C ARG A 2 0.86 -8.31 -30.92
N ILE A 3 -0.21 -8.37 -31.71
CA ILE A 3 -1.59 -8.35 -31.18
C ILE A 3 -2.02 -9.71 -30.58
N LYS A 4 -1.43 -10.81 -31.07
CA LYS A 4 -1.74 -12.17 -30.58
C LYS A 4 -1.10 -12.48 -29.23
N GLU A 5 0.03 -11.86 -28.90
CA GLU A 5 0.72 -12.04 -27.61
C GLU A 5 -0.01 -11.32 -26.47
N ALA A 6 -0.51 -10.09 -26.70
CA ALA A 6 -1.30 -9.36 -25.70
C ALA A 6 -2.63 -10.07 -25.36
N GLN A 7 -3.29 -10.70 -26.35
CA GLN A 7 -4.48 -11.52 -26.13
C GLN A 7 -4.17 -12.84 -25.39
N LEU A 8 -3.00 -13.42 -25.63
CA LEU A 8 -2.53 -14.62 -24.93
C LEU A 8 -2.21 -14.32 -23.46
N PHE A 9 -1.56 -13.19 -23.18
CA PHE A 9 -1.27 -12.70 -21.82
C PHE A 9 -2.54 -12.31 -21.06
N GLY A 10 -3.48 -11.61 -21.70
CA GLY A 10 -4.79 -11.31 -21.11
C GLY A 10 -5.61 -12.57 -20.78
N GLY A 11 -5.48 -13.63 -21.58
CA GLY A 11 -6.08 -14.95 -21.32
C GLY A 11 -5.44 -15.71 -20.17
N ILE A 12 -4.12 -15.58 -19.98
CA ILE A 12 -3.37 -16.16 -18.85
C ILE A 12 -3.72 -15.42 -17.55
N LEU A 13 -3.82 -14.09 -17.57
CA LEU A 13 -4.23 -13.29 -16.41
C LEU A 13 -5.68 -13.57 -15.99
N LYS A 14 -6.61 -13.74 -16.94
CA LYS A 14 -7.98 -14.20 -16.66
C LYS A 14 -8.01 -15.61 -16.05
N ARG A 15 -7.13 -16.51 -16.49
CA ARG A 15 -7.01 -17.88 -15.95
C ARG A 15 -6.38 -17.92 -14.57
N ILE A 16 -5.42 -17.05 -14.27
CA ILE A 16 -4.81 -16.92 -12.93
C ILE A 16 -5.81 -16.27 -11.96
N GLY A 17 -6.50 -15.19 -12.37
CA GLY A 17 -7.54 -14.55 -11.56
C GLY A 17 -8.75 -15.45 -11.31
N ALA A 18 -9.19 -16.21 -12.33
CA ALA A 18 -10.24 -17.21 -12.18
C ALA A 18 -9.77 -18.43 -11.38
N ALA A 19 -8.51 -18.87 -11.48
CA ALA A 19 -7.94 -19.91 -10.63
C ALA A 19 -7.81 -19.44 -9.17
N PHE A 20 -7.49 -18.17 -8.92
CA PHE A 20 -7.49 -17.56 -7.58
C PHE A 20 -8.90 -17.50 -6.99
N GLN A 21 -9.91 -17.15 -7.79
CA GLN A 21 -11.31 -17.16 -7.34
C GLN A 21 -11.90 -18.58 -7.22
N ALA A 22 -11.48 -19.54 -8.06
CA ALA A 22 -11.92 -20.93 -8.03
C ALA A 22 -11.25 -21.72 -6.88
N PHE A 23 -9.98 -21.44 -6.57
CA PHE A 23 -9.29 -21.94 -5.36
C PHE A 23 -9.95 -21.44 -4.07
N ARG A 24 -10.66 -20.30 -4.14
CA ARG A 24 -11.49 -19.75 -3.06
C ARG A 24 -12.80 -20.52 -2.82
N ARG A 25 -13.18 -21.46 -3.68
CA ARG A 25 -14.52 -22.08 -3.69
C ARG A 25 -14.54 -23.61 -3.64
N SER A 26 -13.41 -24.29 -3.58
CA SER A 26 -13.38 -25.74 -3.75
C SER A 26 -12.38 -26.44 -2.83
N THR A 27 -12.76 -26.53 -1.56
CA THR A 27 -12.70 -27.71 -0.68
C THR A 27 -13.49 -27.29 0.56
N ALA A 28 -14.19 -28.19 1.25
CA ALA A 28 -14.60 -27.90 2.62
C ALA A 28 -13.31 -27.59 3.38
N ASP A 29 -13.03 -26.31 3.62
CA ASP A 29 -11.73 -25.87 4.12
C ASP A 29 -11.52 -26.54 5.48
N VAL A 30 -10.62 -27.53 5.51
CA VAL A 30 -10.15 -28.09 6.77
C VAL A 30 -9.42 -26.96 7.47
N ILE A 31 -10.09 -26.34 8.44
CA ILE A 31 -9.50 -25.33 9.31
C ILE A 31 -8.73 -26.12 10.38
N PRO A 32 -7.39 -25.97 10.47
CA PRO A 32 -6.62 -26.68 11.49
C PRO A 32 -7.07 -26.26 12.90
N ASP A 33 -6.94 -27.17 13.87
CA ASP A 33 -7.32 -26.89 15.25
C ASP A 33 -6.59 -25.64 15.80
N GLY A 34 -7.36 -24.74 16.42
CA GLY A 34 -6.85 -23.49 16.97
C GLY A 34 -6.69 -22.35 15.96
N PHE A 35 -7.09 -22.54 14.70
CA PHE A 35 -7.15 -21.49 13.70
C PHE A 35 -8.59 -21.02 13.43
N ILE A 36 -8.70 -19.79 12.94
CA ILE A 36 -9.94 -19.11 12.59
C ILE A 36 -9.84 -18.70 11.11
N PRO A 37 -10.92 -18.82 10.31
CA PRO A 37 -10.94 -18.29 8.94
C PRO A 37 -10.54 -16.82 8.91
N ILE A 38 -9.73 -16.41 7.94
CA ILE A 38 -9.28 -15.02 7.82
C ILE A 38 -10.44 -14.03 7.62
N SER A 39 -11.61 -14.50 7.23
CA SER A 39 -12.81 -13.68 7.05
C SER A 39 -13.62 -13.49 8.33
N ASP A 40 -13.29 -14.21 9.41
CA ASP A 40 -14.00 -14.19 10.68
C ASP A 40 -13.26 -13.30 11.69
N PHE A 41 -13.58 -12.01 11.62
CA PHE A 41 -13.02 -10.96 12.45
C PHE A 41 -13.94 -10.61 13.62
N SER A 42 -13.35 -10.17 14.73
CA SER A 42 -14.08 -9.57 15.84
C SER A 42 -14.39 -8.10 15.53
N PRO A 43 -15.57 -7.56 15.93
CA PRO A 43 -15.86 -6.13 15.83
C PRO A 43 -14.84 -5.23 16.53
N ASP A 44 -14.11 -5.78 17.50
CA ASP A 44 -13.10 -5.05 18.24
C ASP A 44 -11.73 -4.97 17.56
N ASP A 45 -11.51 -5.77 16.51
CA ASP A 45 -10.24 -5.83 15.78
C ASP A 45 -9.93 -4.52 15.05
N VAL A 46 -8.64 -4.28 14.81
CA VAL A 46 -8.14 -3.06 14.16
C VAL A 46 -7.41 -3.42 12.86
N PHE A 47 -7.74 -2.71 11.78
CA PHE A 47 -7.13 -2.93 10.48
C PHE A 47 -6.09 -1.86 10.18
N ILE A 48 -4.86 -2.27 9.87
CA ILE A 48 -3.78 -1.43 9.37
C ILE A 48 -3.89 -1.45 7.84
N VAL A 49 -4.57 -0.46 7.29
CA VAL A 49 -4.85 -0.38 5.85
C VAL A 49 -4.02 0.70 5.22
N GLY A 50 -3.57 0.46 3.99
CA GLY A 50 -2.91 1.49 3.19
C GLY A 50 -2.68 0.95 1.80
N TYR A 51 -2.57 1.85 0.82
CA TYR A 51 -2.22 1.41 -0.53
C TYR A 51 -0.92 0.60 -0.50
N PRO A 52 -0.76 -0.46 -1.32
CA PRO A 52 0.49 -1.21 -1.36
C PRO A 52 1.71 -0.29 -1.37
N LYS A 53 2.67 -0.62 -0.50
CA LYS A 53 3.92 0.13 -0.31
C LYS A 53 3.78 1.52 0.33
N SER A 54 2.73 1.74 1.11
CA SER A 54 2.57 2.93 1.97
C SER A 54 3.15 2.77 3.38
N GLY A 55 4.01 1.76 3.61
CA GLY A 55 4.63 1.50 4.91
C GLY A 55 3.92 0.45 5.77
N ASN A 56 2.95 -0.30 5.22
CA ASN A 56 2.14 -1.28 5.95
C ASN A 56 2.97 -2.32 6.73
N THR A 57 3.94 -2.97 6.08
CA THR A 57 4.82 -3.93 6.78
C THR A 57 5.66 -3.26 7.86
N TRP A 58 6.12 -2.03 7.64
CA TRP A 58 6.89 -1.33 8.66
C TRP A 58 6.03 -1.02 9.90
N PHE A 59 4.81 -0.54 9.67
CA PHE A 59 3.85 -0.32 10.75
C PHE A 59 3.42 -1.64 11.43
N GLN A 60 3.33 -2.74 10.68
CA GLN A 60 3.12 -4.08 11.23
C GLN A 60 4.19 -4.46 12.28
N HIS A 61 5.47 -4.19 12.00
CA HIS A 61 6.57 -4.38 12.97
C HIS A 61 6.44 -3.47 14.19
N LEU A 62 6.06 -2.20 13.99
CA LEU A 62 5.85 -1.26 15.09
C LEU A 62 4.69 -1.70 16.00
N VAL A 63 3.55 -2.08 15.41
CA VAL A 63 2.39 -2.60 16.15
C VAL A 63 2.76 -3.87 16.89
N ALA A 64 3.53 -4.77 16.29
CA ALA A 64 3.99 -5.97 16.95
C ALA A 64 4.77 -5.65 18.25
N GLY A 65 5.71 -4.70 18.20
CA GLY A 65 6.47 -4.30 19.39
C GLY A 65 5.67 -3.49 20.41
N VAL A 66 4.79 -2.60 19.96
CA VAL A 66 3.95 -1.81 20.87
C VAL A 66 2.91 -2.69 21.58
N VAL A 67 2.21 -3.56 20.85
CA VAL A 67 1.07 -4.31 21.38
C VAL A 67 1.55 -5.57 22.11
N TYR A 68 2.41 -6.36 21.48
CA TYR A 68 2.79 -7.69 21.94
C TYR A 68 4.16 -7.74 22.63
N GLY A 69 4.89 -6.62 22.67
CA GLY A 69 6.19 -6.53 23.36
C GLY A 69 7.32 -7.30 22.69
N VAL A 70 7.14 -7.71 21.42
CA VAL A 70 8.23 -8.36 20.66
C VAL A 70 9.23 -7.32 20.17
N ASP A 71 10.53 -7.60 20.29
CA ASP A 71 11.55 -6.71 19.74
C ASP A 71 11.60 -6.83 18.20
N PRO A 72 11.20 -5.80 17.43
CA PRO A 72 11.18 -5.88 15.97
C PRO A 72 12.54 -6.15 15.33
N LYS A 73 13.63 -5.80 16.02
CA LYS A 73 15.01 -6.02 15.56
C LYS A 73 15.35 -7.51 15.48
N TRP A 74 14.79 -8.32 16.38
CA TRP A 74 15.12 -9.74 16.53
C TRP A 74 13.99 -10.68 16.17
N ALA A 75 12.73 -10.30 16.40
CA ALA A 75 11.57 -11.17 16.20
C ALA A 75 11.41 -11.56 14.72
N PRO A 76 11.49 -12.84 14.32
CA PRO A 76 11.44 -13.24 12.90
C PRO A 76 10.26 -12.62 12.13
N ILE A 77 10.45 -12.31 10.84
CA ILE A 77 9.39 -11.67 10.03
C ILE A 77 8.10 -12.50 10.05
N ALA A 78 8.20 -13.83 9.97
CA ALA A 78 7.05 -14.73 10.07
C ALA A 78 6.31 -14.59 11.41
N ALA A 79 7.03 -14.50 12.54
CA ALA A 79 6.41 -14.32 13.85
C ALA A 79 5.66 -12.97 13.96
N VAL A 80 6.19 -11.91 13.35
CA VAL A 80 5.49 -10.62 13.24
C VAL A 80 4.22 -10.73 12.39
N GLN A 81 4.28 -11.50 11.30
CA GLN A 81 3.11 -11.79 10.46
C GLN A 81 2.11 -12.73 11.11
N ASP A 82 2.49 -13.51 12.12
CA ASP A 82 1.53 -14.29 12.92
C ASP A 82 0.80 -13.41 13.94
N LEU A 83 1.51 -12.46 14.56
CA LEU A 83 0.94 -11.54 15.56
C LEU A 83 0.07 -10.45 14.94
N VAL A 84 0.47 -9.95 13.78
CA VAL A 84 -0.26 -8.93 13.02
C VAL A 84 -0.53 -9.46 11.60
N PRO A 85 -1.45 -10.41 11.41
CA PRO A 85 -1.65 -11.11 10.13
C PRO A 85 -1.99 -10.23 8.94
N ASP A 86 -1.50 -10.62 7.77
CA ASP A 86 -1.91 -10.04 6.49
C ASP A 86 -3.20 -10.72 6.00
N ALA A 87 -4.33 -10.04 6.18
CA ALA A 87 -5.64 -10.55 5.81
C ALA A 87 -5.83 -10.71 4.29
N SER A 88 -4.98 -10.08 3.48
CA SER A 88 -5.01 -10.22 2.01
C SER A 88 -4.29 -11.47 1.51
N LEU A 89 -3.43 -12.09 2.34
CA LEU A 89 -2.58 -13.22 1.94
C LEU A 89 -2.92 -14.54 2.66
N LEU A 90 -3.41 -14.47 3.90
CA LEU A 90 -3.70 -15.66 4.70
C LEU A 90 -5.10 -16.20 4.42
N LYS A 91 -5.29 -17.51 4.63
CA LYS A 91 -6.63 -18.15 4.63
C LYS A 91 -7.23 -18.29 6.02
N TYR A 92 -6.36 -18.44 7.00
CA TYR A 92 -6.70 -18.64 8.40
C TYR A 92 -5.60 -18.02 9.27
N TYR A 93 -5.94 -17.68 10.49
CA TYR A 93 -5.03 -17.09 11.47
C TYR A 93 -5.28 -17.66 12.86
N ARG A 94 -4.32 -17.49 13.76
CA ARG A 94 -4.51 -17.79 15.18
C ARG A 94 -4.76 -16.50 15.95
N ARG A 95 -5.76 -16.52 16.83
CA ARG A 95 -6.06 -15.39 17.71
C ARG A 95 -5.21 -15.48 18.98
N TYR A 96 -4.35 -14.48 19.20
CA TYR A 96 -3.46 -14.40 20.36
C TYR A 96 -3.99 -13.45 21.45
N ALA A 97 -4.99 -12.62 21.13
CA ALA A 97 -5.62 -11.68 22.06
C ALA A 97 -7.09 -11.44 21.67
N PRO A 98 -7.94 -10.96 22.60
CA PRO A 98 -9.33 -10.61 22.29
C PRO A 98 -9.46 -9.61 21.14
N ARG A 99 -8.58 -8.61 21.10
CA ARG A 99 -8.38 -7.69 19.97
C ARG A 99 -7.13 -8.09 19.20
N MET A 100 -7.28 -8.31 17.90
CA MET A 100 -6.17 -8.54 16.97
C MET A 100 -5.99 -7.34 16.04
N PHE A 101 -4.81 -7.29 15.41
CA PHE A 101 -4.44 -6.27 14.44
C PHE A 101 -4.17 -6.95 13.10
N PHE A 102 -4.77 -6.45 12.02
CA PHE A 102 -4.64 -7.05 10.69
C PHE A 102 -4.07 -6.06 9.70
N LYS A 103 -3.00 -6.45 9.00
CA LYS A 103 -2.52 -5.70 7.85
C LYS A 103 -3.41 -6.01 6.64
N GLU A 104 -3.78 -4.98 5.88
CA GLU A 104 -4.69 -5.13 4.74
C GLU A 104 -4.42 -4.04 3.68
N HIS A 105 -4.85 -4.30 2.45
CA HIS A 105 -4.66 -3.41 1.31
C HIS A 105 -5.96 -3.15 0.54
N SER A 106 -7.07 -3.81 0.88
CA SER A 106 -8.33 -3.69 0.17
C SER A 106 -9.03 -2.33 0.35
N LEU A 107 -10.03 -2.09 -0.51
CA LEU A 107 -10.96 -0.99 -0.38
C LEU A 107 -11.80 -1.10 0.90
N PRO A 108 -12.44 -0.01 1.37
CA PRO A 108 -13.27 -0.04 2.56
C PRO A 108 -14.29 -1.18 2.54
N ARG A 109 -14.54 -1.77 3.71
CA ARG A 109 -15.56 -2.80 3.92
C ARG A 109 -16.39 -2.53 5.18
N PRO A 110 -17.65 -3.00 5.26
CA PRO A 110 -18.52 -2.79 6.42
C PRO A 110 -18.02 -3.40 7.74
N ASP A 111 -17.20 -4.45 7.66
CA ASP A 111 -16.62 -5.15 8.82
C ASP A 111 -15.38 -4.44 9.38
N TYR A 112 -14.80 -3.48 8.66
CA TYR A 112 -13.64 -2.71 9.11
C TYR A 112 -14.09 -1.53 9.98
N ARG A 113 -14.34 -1.79 11.27
CA ARG A 113 -14.88 -0.80 12.22
C ARG A 113 -13.86 0.21 12.74
N ARG A 114 -12.62 -0.24 12.98
CA ARG A 114 -11.49 0.60 13.39
C ARG A 114 -10.31 0.40 12.45
N VAL A 115 -9.78 1.49 11.92
CA VAL A 115 -8.77 1.45 10.87
C VAL A 115 -7.66 2.45 11.16
N VAL A 116 -6.42 1.97 11.15
CA VAL A 116 -5.24 2.81 11.00
C VAL A 116 -4.95 2.90 9.51
N TYR A 117 -5.27 4.04 8.91
CA TYR A 117 -5.04 4.27 7.49
C TYR A 117 -3.67 4.90 7.26
N LEU A 118 -2.80 4.16 6.58
CA LEU A 118 -1.46 4.58 6.17
C LEU A 118 -1.52 5.24 4.79
N LEU A 119 -1.22 6.53 4.77
CA LEU A 119 -1.15 7.32 3.55
C LEU A 119 0.32 7.62 3.21
N ARG A 120 0.68 7.52 1.95
CA ARG A 120 1.99 7.91 1.43
C ARG A 120 1.82 8.70 0.14
N ASP A 121 2.78 9.57 -0.20
CA ASP A 121 2.82 10.19 -1.53
C ASP A 121 2.67 9.11 -2.61
N GLY A 122 1.62 9.24 -3.42
CA GLY A 122 1.28 8.26 -4.44
C GLY A 122 2.39 8.05 -5.46
N ARG A 123 3.21 9.07 -5.74
CA ARG A 123 4.34 8.96 -6.66
C ARG A 123 5.39 7.99 -6.11
N ASP A 124 5.74 8.14 -4.83
CA ASP A 124 6.69 7.26 -4.15
C ASP A 124 6.12 5.85 -3.93
N ALA A 125 4.82 5.76 -3.62
CA ALA A 125 4.13 4.48 -3.50
C ALA A 125 4.18 3.71 -4.83
N MET A 126 3.93 4.37 -5.96
CA MET A 126 3.98 3.75 -7.30
C MET A 126 5.39 3.31 -7.69
N VAL A 127 6.43 4.11 -7.41
CA VAL A 127 7.84 3.69 -7.60
C VAL A 127 8.12 2.41 -6.81
N SER A 128 7.75 2.41 -5.52
CA SER A 128 8.00 1.25 -4.67
C SER A 128 7.16 0.05 -5.06
N TYR A 129 5.95 0.25 -5.58
CA TYR A 129 5.06 -0.83 -5.98
C TYR A 129 5.54 -1.50 -7.26
N ARG A 130 6.03 -0.73 -8.24
CA ARG A 130 6.68 -1.26 -9.44
C ARG A 130 7.84 -2.20 -9.05
N HIS A 131 8.79 -1.74 -8.24
CA HIS A 131 9.92 -2.56 -7.80
C HIS A 131 9.50 -3.84 -7.07
N TYR A 132 8.47 -3.76 -6.24
CA TYR A 132 7.91 -4.93 -5.58
C TYR A 132 7.31 -5.93 -6.57
N ARG A 133 6.51 -5.46 -7.53
CA ARG A 133 5.94 -6.29 -8.59
C ARG A 133 7.03 -6.93 -9.44
N GLU A 134 8.05 -6.18 -9.84
CA GLU A 134 9.19 -6.74 -10.57
C GLU A 134 9.92 -7.85 -9.79
N ALA A 135 9.98 -7.74 -8.46
CA ALA A 135 10.62 -8.76 -7.62
C ALA A 135 9.74 -10.00 -7.42
N VAL A 136 8.42 -9.85 -7.32
CA VAL A 136 7.48 -10.97 -7.14
C VAL A 136 7.24 -11.69 -8.46
N ASP A 137 6.94 -10.93 -9.51
CA ASP A 137 6.56 -11.47 -10.82
C ASP A 137 7.79 -11.85 -11.67
N LYS A 138 9.00 -11.44 -11.24
CA LYS A 138 10.29 -11.68 -11.92
C LYS A 138 10.31 -11.19 -13.37
N VAL A 139 9.58 -10.11 -13.62
CA VAL A 139 9.52 -9.41 -14.91
C VAL A 139 9.85 -7.93 -14.72
N LYS A 140 10.22 -7.25 -15.81
CA LYS A 140 10.40 -5.81 -15.82
C LYS A 140 9.12 -5.12 -16.26
N TYR A 141 8.77 -4.04 -15.59
CA TYR A 141 7.59 -3.25 -15.92
C TYR A 141 8.01 -1.93 -16.56
N ASP A 142 7.38 -1.59 -17.69
CA ASP A 142 7.43 -0.23 -18.17
C ASP A 142 6.68 0.68 -17.19
N PHE A 143 7.30 1.80 -16.82
CA PHE A 143 6.71 2.66 -15.80
C PHE A 143 5.51 3.44 -16.36
N GLN A 144 5.49 3.79 -17.64
CA GLN A 144 4.33 4.49 -18.20
C GLN A 144 3.13 3.56 -18.17
N GLU A 145 3.27 2.32 -18.67
CA GLU A 145 2.24 1.29 -18.55
C GLU A 145 1.81 1.07 -17.09
N PHE A 146 2.74 0.97 -16.15
CA PHE A 146 2.44 0.73 -14.74
C PHE A 146 1.59 1.81 -14.08
N VAL A 147 1.60 3.05 -14.59
CA VAL A 147 0.75 4.15 -14.07
C VAL A 147 -0.45 4.48 -14.97
N THR A 148 -0.57 3.84 -16.11
CA THR A 148 -1.70 3.98 -17.04
C THR A 148 -2.99 3.43 -16.40
N PRO A 149 -4.12 4.16 -16.39
CA PRO A 149 -5.36 3.75 -15.70
C PRO A 149 -5.96 2.39 -16.13
N GLU A 150 -5.64 1.95 -17.34
CA GLU A 150 -6.10 0.69 -17.91
C GLU A 150 -5.35 -0.53 -17.34
N THR A 151 -4.21 -0.31 -16.68
CA THR A 151 -3.40 -1.37 -16.08
C THR A 151 -4.05 -1.85 -14.78
N ASP A 152 -4.42 -3.14 -14.73
CA ASP A 152 -5.02 -3.69 -13.51
C ASP A 152 -3.99 -3.78 -12.39
N LEU A 153 -4.21 -3.00 -11.34
CA LEU A 153 -3.38 -2.96 -10.14
C LEU A 153 -4.22 -3.39 -8.95
N TYR A 154 -3.61 -4.12 -8.02
CA TYR A 154 -4.27 -4.48 -6.78
C TYR A 154 -4.09 -3.37 -5.72
N PRO A 155 -5.15 -3.01 -4.97
CA PRO A 155 -6.56 -3.34 -5.22
C PRO A 155 -7.21 -2.46 -6.32
N CYS A 156 -6.54 -1.36 -6.69
CA CYS A 156 -6.84 -0.45 -7.79
C CYS A 156 -5.65 0.51 -7.98
N HIS A 157 -5.82 1.60 -8.72
CA HIS A 157 -4.84 2.71 -8.74
C HIS A 157 -4.89 3.52 -7.43
N TRP A 158 -3.74 4.08 -7.06
CA TRP A 158 -3.54 4.87 -5.83
C TRP A 158 -4.63 5.92 -5.54
N PRO A 159 -5.01 6.84 -6.47
CA PRO A 159 -5.97 7.88 -6.13
C PRO A 159 -7.35 7.30 -5.81
N ARG A 160 -7.79 6.26 -6.52
CA ARG A 160 -9.06 5.57 -6.25
C ARG A 160 -9.08 4.95 -4.85
N HIS A 161 -7.96 4.33 -4.44
CA HIS A 161 -7.86 3.74 -3.11
C HIS A 161 -7.94 4.81 -2.01
N VAL A 162 -7.14 5.87 -2.13
CA VAL A 162 -7.11 6.97 -1.17
C VAL A 162 -8.45 7.68 -1.09
N ASP A 163 -9.07 7.97 -2.23
CA ASP A 163 -10.39 8.61 -2.28
C ASP A 163 -11.47 7.73 -1.64
N ALA A 164 -11.45 6.41 -1.86
CA ALA A 164 -12.41 5.50 -1.25
C ALA A 164 -12.29 5.48 0.28
N TRP A 165 -11.07 5.40 0.81
CA TRP A 165 -10.83 5.44 2.25
C TRP A 165 -11.12 6.81 2.88
N THR A 166 -10.84 7.90 2.16
CA THR A 166 -11.19 9.26 2.59
C THR A 166 -12.69 9.49 2.65
N LYS A 167 -13.45 8.92 1.71
CA LYS A 167 -14.93 8.96 1.72
C LYS A 167 -15.53 8.20 2.89
N ASN A 168 -14.81 7.22 3.44
CA ASN A 168 -15.21 6.39 4.58
C ASN A 168 -16.70 5.95 4.52
N PRO A 169 -17.11 5.24 3.45
CA PRO A 169 -18.53 5.01 3.16
C PRO A 169 -19.26 4.18 4.22
N TYR A 170 -18.53 3.49 5.10
CA TYR A 170 -19.09 2.62 6.14
C TYR A 170 -18.95 3.21 7.54
N GLY A 171 -18.46 4.45 7.68
CA GLY A 171 -18.33 5.12 8.97
C GLY A 171 -17.37 4.43 9.93
N ALA A 172 -16.24 3.91 9.41
CA ALA A 172 -15.18 3.39 10.25
C ALA A 172 -14.56 4.51 11.11
N GLU A 173 -14.10 4.17 12.30
CA GLU A 173 -13.21 5.04 13.06
C GLU A 173 -11.83 4.98 12.42
N ILE A 174 -11.29 6.11 11.95
CA ILE A 174 -10.05 6.14 11.18
C ILE A 174 -8.99 6.99 11.86
N LEU A 175 -7.85 6.39 12.19
CA LEU A 175 -6.61 7.10 12.47
C LEU A 175 -5.78 7.20 11.18
N LEU A 176 -5.62 8.41 10.64
CA LEU A 176 -4.74 8.68 9.52
C LEU A 176 -3.29 8.89 10.01
N ILE A 177 -2.36 8.10 9.48
CA ILE A 177 -0.91 8.25 9.66
C ILE A 177 -0.27 8.40 8.27
N LYS A 178 0.48 9.49 8.06
CA LYS A 178 1.29 9.62 6.85
C LYS A 178 2.62 8.89 7.03
N TYR A 179 3.10 8.25 5.97
CA TYR A 179 4.39 7.58 5.95
C TYR A 179 5.54 8.56 6.24
N GLU A 180 5.41 9.79 5.75
CA GLU A 180 6.35 10.89 5.94
C GLU A 180 6.43 11.32 7.41
N ASP A 181 5.28 11.41 8.08
CA ASP A 181 5.19 11.72 9.52
C ASP A 181 5.72 10.55 10.36
N LEU A 182 5.43 9.31 9.95
CA LEU A 182 5.95 8.11 10.62
C LEU A 182 7.48 8.01 10.53
N LEU A 183 8.08 8.43 9.41
CA LEU A 183 9.52 8.50 9.24
C LEU A 183 10.19 9.55 10.12
N THR A 184 9.57 10.72 10.26
CA THR A 184 10.19 11.88 10.94
C THR A 184 9.87 11.91 12.43
N GLN A 185 8.68 11.47 12.82
CA GLN A 185 8.15 11.54 14.18
C GLN A 185 7.53 10.20 14.62
N PRO A 186 8.27 9.07 14.54
CA PRO A 186 7.70 7.74 14.78
C PRO A 186 7.07 7.61 16.17
N VAL A 187 7.73 8.14 17.21
CA VAL A 187 7.25 8.05 18.60
C VAL A 187 5.91 8.75 18.77
N GLU A 188 5.76 9.95 18.20
CA GLU A 188 4.48 10.69 18.23
C GLU A 188 3.37 9.92 17.51
N GLN A 189 3.67 9.37 16.33
CA GLN A 189 2.68 8.54 15.61
C GLN A 189 2.30 7.28 16.40
N LEU A 190 3.23 6.68 17.15
CA LEU A 190 2.93 5.56 18.04
C LEU A 190 2.09 5.98 19.26
N GLN A 191 2.29 7.18 19.81
CA GLN A 191 1.44 7.70 20.88
C GLN A 191 0.01 7.89 20.38
N ARG A 192 -0.17 8.51 19.20
CA ARG A 192 -1.49 8.65 18.54
C ARG A 192 -2.15 7.30 18.28
N PHE A 193 -1.36 6.31 17.84
CA PHE A 193 -1.84 4.94 17.67
C PHE A 193 -2.28 4.33 19.01
N CYS A 194 -1.49 4.47 20.07
CA CYS A 194 -1.81 3.94 21.39
C CYS A 194 -3.12 4.54 21.93
N GLU A 195 -3.30 5.85 21.80
CA GLU A 195 -4.53 6.56 22.17
C GLU A 195 -5.73 6.03 21.37
N PHE A 196 -5.60 5.96 20.04
CA PHE A 196 -6.65 5.48 19.14
C PHE A 196 -7.12 4.05 19.48
N VAL A 197 -6.19 3.17 19.86
CA VAL A 197 -6.52 1.78 20.19
C VAL A 197 -6.70 1.55 21.69
N GLY A 198 -6.69 2.61 22.50
CA GLY A 198 -6.95 2.55 23.94
C GLY A 198 -5.94 1.71 24.73
N ILE A 199 -4.66 1.75 24.35
CA ILE A 199 -3.57 1.10 25.10
C ILE A 199 -2.63 2.15 25.67
N SER A 200 -2.03 1.84 26.82
CA SER A 200 -1.04 2.71 27.46
C SER A 200 0.36 2.08 27.36
N ARG A 201 1.33 2.87 26.92
CA ARG A 201 2.75 2.53 26.86
C ARG A 201 3.56 3.72 27.30
N ASP A 202 4.62 3.47 28.06
CA ASP A 202 5.57 4.52 28.42
C ASP A 202 6.36 4.98 27.19
N ILE A 203 6.84 6.21 27.25
CA ILE A 203 7.53 6.85 26.14
C ILE A 203 8.84 6.14 25.77
N ASP A 204 9.50 5.50 26.74
CA ASP A 204 10.79 4.85 26.53
C ASP A 204 10.62 3.50 25.80
N HIS A 205 9.54 2.77 26.08
CA HIS A 205 9.09 1.62 25.30
C HIS A 205 8.81 2.01 23.85
N LEU A 206 8.08 3.12 23.63
CA LEU A 206 7.78 3.59 22.28
C LEU A 206 9.05 3.98 21.51
N LYS A 207 10.01 4.64 22.17
CA LYS A 207 11.33 4.94 21.58
C LYS A 207 12.09 3.67 21.24
N ALA A 208 12.15 2.71 22.15
CA ALA A 208 12.86 1.45 21.95
C ALA A 208 12.28 0.66 20.76
N VAL A 209 10.94 0.58 20.66
CA VAL A 209 10.26 -0.07 19.54
C VAL A 209 10.53 0.68 18.22
N ALA A 210 10.46 2.02 18.22
CA ALA A 210 10.74 2.83 17.03
C ALA A 210 12.19 2.65 16.55
N GLU A 211 13.16 2.63 17.46
CA GLU A 211 14.57 2.38 17.14
C GLU A 211 14.79 0.96 16.61
N ALA A 212 14.24 -0.05 17.29
CA ALA A 212 14.36 -1.44 16.87
C ALA A 212 13.74 -1.69 15.47
N ALA A 213 12.61 -1.04 15.17
CA ALA A 213 11.95 -1.09 13.87
C ALA A 213 12.50 -0.08 12.86
N ALA A 214 13.59 0.65 13.16
CA ALA A 214 14.17 1.60 12.21
C ALA A 214 14.50 0.92 10.88
N PHE A 215 14.40 1.67 9.78
CA PHE A 215 14.57 1.12 8.44
C PHE A 215 15.91 0.37 8.26
N SER A 216 17.00 0.92 8.79
CA SER A 216 18.33 0.29 8.76
C SER A 216 18.35 -1.08 9.45
N ASN A 217 17.67 -1.22 10.59
CA ASN A 217 17.57 -2.47 11.33
C ASN A 217 16.76 -3.52 10.56
N LEU A 218 15.59 -3.15 10.04
CA LEU A 218 14.74 -4.06 9.27
C LEU A 218 15.40 -4.48 7.95
N ARG A 219 16.05 -3.53 7.25
CA ARG A 219 16.82 -3.82 6.04
C ARG A 219 18.02 -4.71 6.32
N GLY A 220 18.76 -4.44 7.40
CA GLY A 220 19.90 -5.26 7.81
C GLY A 220 19.48 -6.68 8.19
N LYS A 221 18.30 -6.82 8.81
CA LYS A 221 17.71 -8.11 9.13
C LYS A 221 17.29 -8.89 7.88
N GLU A 222 16.57 -8.23 6.95
CA GLU A 222 16.24 -8.83 5.66
C GLU A 222 17.49 -9.29 4.91
N ALA A 223 18.60 -8.55 4.98
CA ALA A 223 19.86 -8.97 4.36
C ALA A 223 20.47 -10.25 4.96
N ARG A 224 20.20 -10.53 6.24
CA ARG A 224 20.70 -11.73 6.93
C ARG A 224 19.79 -12.94 6.77
N GLU A 225 18.48 -12.71 6.82
CA GLU A 225 17.46 -13.76 6.91
C GLU A 225 16.74 -14.01 5.57
N GLY A 226 16.84 -13.07 4.64
CA GLY A 226 16.00 -13.04 3.44
C GLY A 226 14.58 -12.54 3.72
N TRP A 227 13.79 -12.47 2.66
CA TRP A 227 12.36 -12.20 2.74
C TRP A 227 11.58 -13.54 2.73
N PRO A 228 10.58 -13.75 3.60
CA PRO A 228 9.95 -15.07 3.78
C PRO A 228 9.08 -15.54 2.60
N ASP A 229 8.80 -14.68 1.61
CA ASP A 229 8.09 -15.09 0.39
C ASP A 229 9.05 -15.71 -0.62
N SER A 230 8.92 -17.02 -0.86
CA SER A 230 9.75 -17.76 -1.81
C SER A 230 9.57 -17.32 -3.27
N ASN A 231 8.48 -16.63 -3.60
CA ASN A 231 8.29 -16.06 -4.93
C ASN A 231 9.08 -14.78 -5.13
N PHE A 232 9.49 -14.10 -4.05
CA PHE A 232 10.28 -12.88 -4.11
C PHE A 232 11.69 -13.17 -4.65
N GLU A 233 12.12 -12.41 -5.65
CA GLU A 233 13.39 -12.61 -6.34
C GLU A 233 14.60 -12.45 -5.40
N ALA A 234 15.47 -13.46 -5.42
CA ALA A 234 16.71 -13.47 -4.64
C ALA A 234 17.62 -12.29 -5.03
N GLY A 235 18.25 -11.65 -4.04
CA GLY A 235 19.12 -10.50 -4.24
C GLY A 235 18.40 -9.15 -4.36
N LYS A 236 17.07 -9.15 -4.52
CA LYS A 236 16.24 -7.95 -4.29
C LYS A 236 15.83 -7.87 -2.83
N PHE A 237 15.26 -6.73 -2.47
CA PHE A 237 14.84 -6.47 -1.11
C PHE A 237 13.48 -5.77 -1.04
N PHE A 238 12.63 -6.25 -0.14
CA PHE A 238 11.34 -5.70 0.23
C PHE A 238 11.48 -4.33 0.92
N PHE A 239 12.39 -4.19 1.88
CA PHE A 239 12.70 -2.91 2.54
C PHE A 239 13.70 -2.11 1.69
N ARG A 240 13.26 -1.59 0.54
CA ARG A 240 14.14 -1.08 -0.54
C ARG A 240 15.00 0.15 -0.18
N ARG A 241 14.39 1.32 0.03
CA ARG A 241 15.11 2.59 0.29
C ARG A 241 14.71 3.31 1.57
N GLY A 242 13.45 3.22 2.00
CA GLY A 242 12.98 3.86 3.23
C GLY A 242 13.04 5.39 3.21
N VAL A 243 12.91 6.02 2.04
CA VAL A 243 13.02 7.47 1.85
C VAL A 243 11.76 8.09 1.27
N VAL A 244 11.63 9.40 1.47
CA VAL A 244 10.64 10.29 0.83
C VAL A 244 11.27 10.91 -0.42
N GLY A 245 10.49 11.05 -1.49
CA GLY A 245 10.91 11.74 -2.72
C GLY A 245 11.65 10.88 -3.74
N SER A 246 11.64 9.55 -3.60
CA SER A 246 12.25 8.60 -4.54
C SER A 246 11.70 8.68 -5.98
N HIS A 247 10.50 9.24 -6.16
CA HIS A 247 9.94 9.49 -7.47
C HIS A 247 10.70 10.57 -8.25
N LYS A 248 11.40 11.49 -7.57
CA LYS A 248 12.15 12.56 -8.24
C LYS A 248 13.31 12.00 -9.07
N ASP A 249 13.91 10.89 -8.63
CA ASP A 249 15.02 10.23 -9.32
C ASP A 249 14.62 8.97 -10.09
N GLU A 250 13.47 8.34 -9.79
CA GLU A 250 13.09 7.07 -10.41
C GLU A 250 11.87 7.10 -11.34
N MET A 251 11.02 8.14 -11.26
CA MET A 251 9.80 8.24 -12.06
C MET A 251 10.07 9.06 -13.34
N PRO A 252 10.03 8.45 -14.54
CA PRO A 252 10.23 9.18 -15.78
C PRO A 252 9.18 10.28 -15.97
N PRO A 253 9.51 11.41 -16.62
CA PRO A 253 8.56 12.52 -16.81
C PRO A 253 7.24 12.10 -17.46
N GLY A 254 7.28 11.19 -18.45
CA GLY A 254 6.07 10.70 -19.10
C GLY A 254 5.17 9.88 -18.16
N ALA A 255 5.74 9.06 -17.29
CA ALA A 255 4.98 8.34 -16.26
C ALA A 255 4.42 9.31 -15.21
N LEU A 256 5.21 10.30 -14.80
CA LEU A 256 4.76 11.33 -13.87
C LEU A 256 3.54 12.09 -14.41
N GLN A 257 3.55 12.47 -15.70
CA GLN A 257 2.41 13.16 -16.33
C GLN A 257 1.14 12.30 -16.32
N ILE A 258 1.23 11.03 -16.72
CA ILE A 258 0.10 10.08 -16.71
C ILE A 258 -0.45 9.92 -15.29
N PHE A 259 0.44 9.74 -14.31
CA PHE A 259 0.05 9.61 -12.91
C PHE A 259 -0.64 10.89 -12.39
N LEU A 260 -0.08 12.07 -12.67
CA LEU A 260 -0.68 13.34 -12.25
C LEU A 260 -2.02 13.60 -12.90
N GLY A 261 -2.24 13.17 -14.15
CA GLY A 261 -3.52 13.30 -14.84
C GLY A 261 -4.71 12.70 -14.07
N GLN A 262 -4.47 11.63 -13.31
CA GLN A 262 -5.50 10.96 -12.49
C GLN A 262 -5.40 11.25 -10.98
N ALA A 263 -4.22 11.60 -10.46
CA ALA A 263 -3.98 11.67 -9.02
C ALA A 263 -3.81 13.09 -8.46
N SER A 264 -3.73 14.13 -9.31
CA SER A 264 -3.42 15.49 -8.86
C SER A 264 -4.38 16.02 -7.79
N GLU A 265 -5.68 15.81 -7.99
CA GLU A 265 -6.69 16.29 -7.06
C GLU A 265 -6.59 15.58 -5.69
N THR A 266 -6.44 14.26 -5.69
CA THR A 266 -6.20 13.47 -4.47
C THR A 266 -4.91 13.88 -3.77
N LEU A 267 -3.81 14.10 -4.50
CA LEU A 267 -2.54 14.57 -3.94
C LEU A 267 -2.72 15.90 -3.20
N ARG A 268 -3.33 16.90 -3.85
CA ARG A 268 -3.56 18.22 -3.25
C ARG A 268 -4.43 18.16 -2.01
N ARG A 269 -5.53 17.40 -2.07
CA ARG A 269 -6.46 17.23 -0.95
C ARG A 269 -5.75 16.72 0.31
N HIS A 270 -4.70 15.92 0.15
CA HIS A 270 -3.91 15.39 1.25
C HIS A 270 -2.62 16.16 1.53
N GLY A 271 -2.43 17.34 0.92
CA GLY A 271 -1.31 18.24 1.20
C GLY A 271 0.01 17.85 0.52
N TYR A 272 -0.04 17.05 -0.55
CA TYR A 272 1.15 16.77 -1.36
C TYR A 272 1.33 17.86 -2.42
N GLU A 273 2.53 18.45 -2.45
CA GLU A 273 2.86 19.48 -3.44
C GLU A 273 2.98 18.88 -4.85
N ILE A 274 2.41 19.58 -5.82
CA ILE A 274 2.53 19.30 -7.24
C ILE A 274 3.16 20.53 -7.87
N GLY A 275 4.39 20.41 -8.36
CA GLY A 275 5.07 21.52 -9.02
C GLY A 275 4.21 22.11 -10.13
N HIS A 276 4.09 23.44 -10.17
CA HIS A 276 3.19 24.16 -11.09
C HIS A 276 3.40 23.75 -12.56
N SER A 277 4.65 23.61 -13.00
CA SER A 277 5.00 23.18 -14.37
C SER A 277 4.57 21.75 -14.70
N ALA A 278 4.71 20.83 -13.74
CA ALA A 278 4.33 19.42 -13.91
C ALA A 278 2.80 19.24 -14.02
N TRP A 279 2.04 20.05 -13.27
CA TRP A 279 0.58 20.03 -13.37
C TRP A 279 0.08 20.64 -14.67
N PHE A 280 0.60 21.80 -15.08
CA PHE A 280 0.23 22.41 -16.36
C PHE A 280 0.50 21.47 -17.53
N ALA A 281 1.65 20.79 -17.53
CA ALA A 281 1.97 19.79 -18.54
C ALA A 281 1.01 18.58 -18.50
N ALA A 282 0.60 18.11 -17.31
CA ALA A 282 -0.37 17.03 -17.19
C ALA A 282 -1.77 17.42 -17.70
N VAL A 283 -2.25 18.63 -17.38
CA VAL A 283 -3.55 19.15 -17.86
C VAL A 283 -3.54 19.31 -19.38
N LEU A 284 -2.46 19.87 -19.94
CA LEU A 284 -2.32 20.03 -21.40
C LEU A 284 -2.18 18.70 -22.14
N GLY A 285 -1.47 17.73 -21.55
CA GLY A 285 -1.32 16.38 -22.12
C GLY A 285 -2.64 15.60 -22.15
N VAL A 286 -3.47 15.72 -21.11
CA VAL A 286 -4.83 15.15 -21.10
C VAL A 286 -5.70 15.84 -22.16
N ALA A 287 -5.63 17.17 -22.28
CA ALA A 287 -6.39 17.91 -23.29
C ALA A 287 -5.99 17.53 -24.74
N GLN A 288 -4.70 17.26 -24.99
CA GLN A 288 -4.23 16.75 -26.29
C GLN A 288 -4.72 15.34 -26.61
N GLY A 289 -4.92 14.48 -25.61
CA GLY A 289 -5.50 13.14 -25.79
C GLY A 289 -7.00 13.14 -26.14
N TYR A 290 -7.71 14.26 -25.94
CA TYR A 290 -9.10 14.46 -26.38
C TYR A 290 -9.21 15.23 -27.70
N LEU A 291 -8.09 15.70 -28.28
CA LEU A 291 -8.05 16.42 -29.54
C LEU A 291 -7.66 15.49 -30.69
N SER A 292 -8.54 14.56 -31.01
CA SER A 292 -8.58 13.95 -32.35
C SER A 292 -10.03 13.71 -32.77
N ASP A 293 -10.74 14.77 -33.15
CA ASP A 293 -11.69 14.64 -34.26
C ASP A 293 -12.16 15.96 -34.91
N GLU A 294 -11.99 17.15 -34.33
CA GLU A 294 -12.59 18.36 -34.95
C GLU A 294 -11.75 19.66 -34.97
N GLY A 295 -10.43 19.62 -34.82
CA GLY A 295 -9.53 20.68 -35.33
C GLY A 295 -9.91 22.15 -35.07
N ARG A 296 -10.41 22.52 -33.88
CA ARG A 296 -10.64 23.93 -33.50
C ARG A 296 -9.69 24.36 -32.38
N PRO A 297 -9.10 25.58 -32.46
CA PRO A 297 -8.22 26.09 -31.42
C PRO A 297 -9.00 26.48 -30.16
N LEU A 298 -8.44 26.15 -28.99
CA LEU A 298 -8.97 26.47 -27.66
C LEU A 298 -8.62 27.92 -27.27
N GLU A 299 -9.51 28.86 -27.57
CA GLU A 299 -9.47 30.21 -26.95
C GLU A 299 -10.05 30.25 -25.53
N ALA A 300 -10.49 29.12 -24.97
CA ALA A 300 -11.24 29.09 -23.71
C ALA A 300 -10.42 28.84 -22.43
N LEU A 301 -9.09 28.68 -22.49
CA LEU A 301 -8.29 28.36 -21.28
C LEU A 301 -7.60 29.56 -20.62
N ILE A 302 -7.76 30.78 -21.14
CA ILE A 302 -7.12 31.98 -20.59
C ILE A 302 -7.95 32.63 -19.45
N TYR A 303 -9.22 32.27 -19.26
CA TYR A 303 -10.12 32.95 -18.30
C TYR A 303 -10.27 32.28 -16.92
N LEU A 304 -9.51 31.24 -16.59
CA LEU A 304 -9.64 30.52 -15.30
C LEU A 304 -8.56 30.85 -14.25
N PHE A 305 -7.75 31.90 -14.44
CA PHE A 305 -6.72 32.31 -13.47
C PHE A 305 -6.70 33.84 -13.24
N ALA A 306 -7.76 34.33 -12.58
CA ALA A 306 -7.74 35.55 -11.77
C ALA A 306 -8.30 35.21 -10.38
#